data_AF-A0A0V0GJ35-F1
#
_entry.id   AF-A0A0V0GJ35-F1
#
_cell.length_a   1.000
_cell.length_b   1.000
_cell.length_c   1.000
_cell.angle_alpha   90.00
_cell.angle_beta   90.00
_cell.angle_gamma   90.00
#
_symmetry.space_group_name_H-M   'P 1'
#
loop_
_entity.id
_entity.type
_entity.pdbx_description
1 polymer ?
#
loop_
_entity_poly.entity_id
_entity_poly.type
_entity_poly.pdbx_seq_one_letter_code
_entity_poly.pdbx_strand_id
1 'polypeptide(L)'
;MGDWNMEFARLCDYAEVIKQTNPGSFVWVRMDRETIPGKNLFVYFYACLDALKKGWKEGCRRIIGFDGCFLKGACKGELLVAVGRNGNNQMFPIASAVVDKEAKHSWSFFINYLKE
;
A
#
# COMPACT_ATOMS: atom_id res chain seq x y z
N MET A 1 23.55 0.19 4.56
CA MET A 1 22.25 -0.32 4.08
C MET A 1 21.61 -1.04 5.27
N GLY A 2 20.34 -0.80 5.59
CA GLY A 2 19.69 -1.43 6.74
C GLY A 2 19.56 -2.96 6.57
N ASP A 3 19.42 -3.69 7.67
CA ASP A 3 19.12 -5.12 7.63
C ASP A 3 17.64 -5.32 7.27
N TRP A 4 17.39 -5.74 6.03
CA TRP A 4 16.04 -5.96 5.54
C TRP A 4 15.25 -6.94 6.43
N ASN A 5 15.87 -7.94 7.05
CA ASN A 5 15.16 -8.87 7.94
C ASN A 5 14.58 -8.16 9.15
N MET A 6 15.35 -7.23 9.75
CA MET A 6 14.88 -6.42 10.86
C MET A 6 13.77 -5.47 10.43
N GLU A 7 13.88 -4.86 9.25
CA GLU A 7 12.88 -3.92 8.74
C GLU A 7 11.55 -4.62 8.41
N PHE A 8 11.60 -5.80 7.76
CA PHE A 8 10.40 -6.60 7.47
C PHE A 8 9.71 -7.09 8.75
N ALA A 9 10.46 -7.39 9.81
CA ALA A 9 9.89 -7.78 11.10
C ALA A 9 9.07 -6.65 11.76
N ARG A 10 9.31 -5.39 11.38
CA ARG A 10 8.69 -4.20 11.96
C ARG A 10 7.53 -3.63 11.13
N LEU A 11 7.12 -4.28 10.05
CA LEU A 11 6.04 -3.76 9.19
C LEU A 11 4.73 -3.50 9.94
N CYS A 12 4.37 -4.37 10.89
CA CYS A 12 3.21 -4.15 11.75
C CYS A 12 3.39 -2.93 12.65
N ASP A 13 4.58 -2.74 13.23
CA ASP A 13 4.89 -1.57 14.05
C ASP A 13 4.79 -0.28 13.24
N TYR A 14 5.31 -0.27 12.00
CA TYR A 14 5.18 0.87 11.10
C TYR A 14 3.73 1.17 10.75
N ALA A 15 2.93 0.15 10.47
CA ALA A 15 1.50 0.34 10.21
C ALA A 15 0.78 0.95 11.42
N GLU A 16 1.09 0.48 12.63
CA GLU A 16 0.51 1.04 13.86
C GLU A 16 0.96 2.48 14.11
N VAL A 17 2.24 2.80 13.94
CA VAL A 17 2.75 4.18 14.07
C VAL A 17 2.07 5.11 13.07
N ILE A 18 1.87 4.68 11.82
CA ILE A 18 1.17 5.50 10.82
C ILE A 18 -0.27 5.78 11.27
N LYS A 19 -1.01 4.76 11.73
CA LYS A 19 -2.38 4.93 12.23
C LYS A 19 -2.45 5.88 13.43
N GLN A 20 -1.48 5.78 14.36
CA GLN A 20 -1.42 6.62 15.56
C GLN A 20 -1.08 8.08 15.23
N THR A 21 -0.11 8.30 14.34
CA THR A 21 0.42 9.63 14.01
C THR A 21 -0.39 10.34 12.93
N ASN A 22 -1.12 9.61 12.09
CA ASN A 22 -1.96 10.14 11.03
C ASN A 22 -3.39 9.58 11.14
N PRO A 23 -4.16 10.01 12.16
CA PRO A 23 -5.53 9.53 12.36
C PRO A 23 -6.39 9.66 11.09
N GLY A 24 -7.18 8.63 10.81
CA GLY A 24 -7.98 8.50 9.58
C GLY A 24 -7.26 7.80 8.43
N SER A 25 -5.94 7.58 8.52
CA SER A 25 -5.21 6.81 7.51
C SER A 25 -5.61 5.34 7.59
N PHE A 26 -5.76 4.71 6.43
CA PHE A 26 -6.05 3.30 6.33
C PHE A 26 -4.81 2.54 5.90
N VAL A 27 -4.23 1.82 6.87
CA VAL A 27 -3.03 0.99 6.66
C VAL A 27 -3.32 -0.43 7.10
N TRP A 28 -2.90 -1.39 6.28
CA TRP A 28 -3.17 -2.79 6.52
C TRP A 28 -1.99 -3.66 6.10
N VAL A 29 -1.70 -4.69 6.89
CA VAL A 29 -0.61 -5.63 6.66
C VAL A 29 -1.15 -7.04 6.73
N ARG A 30 -0.87 -7.84 5.71
CA ARG A 30 -1.13 -9.28 5.70
C ARG A 30 0.16 -10.02 5.98
N MET A 31 0.12 -10.82 7.04
CA MET A 31 1.14 -11.81 7.35
C MET A 31 0.56 -13.21 7.15
N ASP A 32 1.36 -14.13 6.65
CA ASP A 32 1.06 -15.55 6.56
C ASP A 32 1.90 -16.30 7.59
N ARG A 33 1.24 -17.09 8.45
CA ARG A 33 1.88 -17.89 9.51
C ARG A 33 1.75 -19.39 9.27
N GLU A 34 1.05 -19.78 8.21
CA GLU A 34 0.63 -21.15 7.96
C GLU A 34 1.58 -21.85 6.99
N THR A 35 2.08 -21.13 5.97
CA THR A 35 2.94 -21.73 4.95
C THR A 35 4.26 -22.28 5.50
N ILE A 36 4.86 -21.62 6.50
CA ILE A 36 6.08 -22.10 7.15
C ILE A 36 5.90 -22.06 8.67
N PRO A 37 5.82 -23.22 9.36
CA PRO A 37 5.69 -23.26 10.80
C PRO A 37 6.77 -22.45 11.52
N GLY A 38 6.36 -21.60 12.44
CA GLY A 38 7.25 -20.74 13.22
C GLY A 38 7.78 -19.50 12.49
N LYS A 39 7.30 -19.20 11.27
CA LYS A 39 7.64 -17.97 10.54
C LYS A 39 6.40 -17.13 10.27
N ASN A 40 6.56 -15.80 10.38
CA ASN A 40 5.60 -14.82 9.91
C ASN A 40 6.10 -14.28 8.56
N LEU A 41 5.46 -14.69 7.47
CA LEU A 41 5.81 -14.27 6.13
C LEU A 41 5.01 -13.03 5.74
N PHE A 42 5.71 -12.03 5.23
CA PHE A 42 5.05 -10.87 4.65
C PHE A 42 4.31 -11.28 3.36
N VAL A 43 3.04 -10.88 3.25
CA VAL A 43 2.24 -11.09 2.05
C VAL A 43 1.92 -9.75 1.41
N TYR A 44 1.02 -8.96 2.01
CA TYR A 44 0.55 -7.68 1.47
C TYR A 44 0.79 -6.53 2.44
N PHE A 45 1.06 -5.35 1.90
CA PHE A 45 1.03 -4.08 2.62
C PHE A 45 0.14 -3.13 1.86
N TYR A 46 -0.78 -2.45 2.51
CA TYR A 46 -1.62 -1.39 1.94
C TYR A 46 -1.47 -0.13 2.77
N ALA A 47 -1.34 1.01 2.10
CA ALA A 47 -1.38 2.31 2.74
C ALA A 47 -2.17 3.33 1.91
N CYS A 48 -3.10 3.99 2.59
CA CYS A 48 -3.83 5.15 2.12
C CYS A 48 -3.83 6.20 3.24
N LEU A 49 -3.05 7.25 3.08
CA LEU A 49 -2.96 8.32 4.08
C LEU A 49 -4.18 9.22 3.97
N ASP A 50 -4.76 9.58 5.11
CA ASP A 50 -5.97 10.41 5.16
C ASP A 50 -5.80 11.74 4.41
N ALA A 51 -4.63 12.37 4.59
CA ALA A 51 -4.29 13.62 3.91
C ALA A 51 -4.29 13.49 2.38
N LEU A 52 -3.80 12.36 1.84
CA LEU A 52 -3.82 12.10 0.39
C LEU A 52 -5.24 11.85 -0.09
N LYS A 53 -6.01 11.04 0.64
CA LYS A 53 -7.41 10.77 0.33
C LYS A 53 -8.25 12.04 0.29
N LYS A 54 -8.10 12.92 1.29
CA LYS A 54 -8.78 14.23 1.36
C LYS A 54 -8.30 15.18 0.26
N GLY A 55 -6.98 15.29 0.07
CA GLY A 55 -6.40 16.13 -0.98
C GLY A 55 -6.87 15.75 -2.38
N TRP A 56 -7.06 14.46 -2.67
CA TRP A 56 -7.67 14.03 -3.92
C TRP A 56 -9.15 14.45 -4.03
N LYS A 57 -9.95 14.21 -2.98
CA LYS A 57 -11.39 14.56 -2.97
C LYS A 57 -11.62 16.07 -3.15
N GLU A 58 -10.78 16.90 -2.55
CA GLU A 58 -10.96 18.35 -2.50
C GLU A 58 -10.30 19.07 -3.69
N GLY A 59 -9.15 18.61 -4.16
CA GLY A 59 -8.31 19.36 -5.11
C GLY A 59 -8.05 18.67 -6.45
N CYS A 60 -8.39 17.39 -6.61
CA CYS A 60 -8.13 16.65 -7.85
C CYS A 60 -9.36 16.49 -8.72
N ARG A 61 -9.10 16.23 -10.01
CA ARG A 61 -10.12 15.79 -10.96
C ARG A 61 -10.64 14.41 -10.53
N ARG A 62 -11.92 14.14 -10.75
CA ARG A 62 -12.60 12.86 -10.43
C ARG A 62 -12.21 11.74 -11.42
N ILE A 63 -10.92 11.49 -11.54
CA ILE A 63 -10.31 10.45 -12.37
C ILE A 63 -9.23 9.81 -11.51
N ILE A 64 -9.18 8.48 -11.53
CA ILE A 64 -8.17 7.67 -10.88
C ILE A 64 -7.52 6.81 -11.95
N GLY A 65 -6.19 6.91 -12.06
CA GLY A 65 -5.35 5.99 -12.80
C GLY A 65 -4.77 4.94 -11.86
N PHE A 66 -4.56 3.75 -12.41
CA PHE A 66 -3.98 2.61 -11.70
C PHE A 66 -2.77 2.13 -12.48
N ASP A 67 -1.70 1.80 -11.76
CA ASP A 67 -0.51 1.21 -12.35
C ASP A 67 0.14 0.23 -11.36
N GLY A 68 0.96 -0.67 -11.89
CA GLY A 68 1.71 -1.67 -11.14
C GLY A 68 3.17 -1.72 -11.60
N CYS A 69 4.11 -1.94 -10.69
CA CYS A 69 5.50 -2.18 -11.07
C CYS A 69 6.17 -3.29 -10.25
N PHE A 70 7.07 -4.03 -10.89
CA PHE A 70 7.83 -5.08 -10.24
C PHE A 70 8.83 -4.52 -9.23
N LEU A 71 8.79 -5.04 -8.01
CA LEU A 71 9.80 -4.76 -7.01
C LEU A 71 11.06 -5.58 -7.30
N LYS A 72 12.22 -4.96 -7.07
CA LYS A 72 13.53 -5.61 -7.13
C LYS A 72 14.11 -5.70 -5.72
N GLY A 73 14.89 -6.75 -5.45
CA GLY A 73 15.59 -6.94 -4.18
C GLY A 73 14.99 -8.06 -3.34
N ALA A 74 14.95 -7.87 -2.02
CA ALA A 74 14.53 -8.89 -1.06
C ALA A 74 13.04 -9.25 -1.19
N CYS A 75 12.20 -8.29 -1.57
CA CYS A 75 10.80 -8.53 -1.92
C CYS A 75 10.66 -8.65 -3.44
N LYS A 76 10.14 -9.78 -3.91
CA LYS A 76 9.92 -10.08 -5.34
C LYS A 76 8.46 -9.87 -5.78
N GLY A 77 7.70 -9.10 -5.01
CA GLY A 77 6.32 -8.76 -5.30
C GLY A 77 6.17 -7.59 -6.27
N GLU A 78 5.02 -6.95 -6.21
CA GLU A 78 4.67 -5.81 -7.05
C GLU A 78 4.11 -4.67 -6.22
N LEU A 79 4.38 -3.44 -6.65
CA LEU A 79 3.81 -2.24 -6.08
C LEU A 79 2.67 -1.76 -6.97
N LEU A 80 1.45 -1.86 -6.46
CA LEU A 80 0.25 -1.27 -7.06
C LEU A 80 0.06 0.15 -6.54
N VAL A 81 -0.29 1.09 -7.41
CA VAL A 81 -0.50 2.49 -7.05
C VAL A 81 -1.78 3.03 -7.69
N ALA A 82 -2.54 3.78 -6.91
CA ALA A 82 -3.65 4.60 -7.38
C ALA A 82 -3.21 6.08 -7.39
N VAL A 83 -3.34 6.73 -8.54
CA VAL A 83 -3.00 8.14 -8.74
C VAL A 83 -4.19 8.92 -9.27
N GLY A 84 -4.40 10.12 -8.74
CA GLY A 84 -5.31 11.11 -9.30
C GLY A 84 -4.57 12.08 -10.21
N ARG A 85 -5.32 13.06 -10.72
CA ARG A 85 -4.77 14.19 -11.50
C ARG A 85 -5.23 15.50 -10.88
N ASN A 86 -4.29 16.33 -10.44
CA ASN A 86 -4.63 17.59 -9.78
C ASN A 86 -5.04 18.69 -10.79
N GLY A 87 -5.42 19.87 -10.28
CA GLY A 87 -5.79 21.03 -11.11
C GLY A 87 -4.68 21.47 -12.07
N ASN A 88 -3.41 21.25 -11.69
CA ASN A 88 -2.22 21.55 -12.49
C ASN A 88 -1.81 20.40 -13.45
N ASN A 89 -2.71 19.45 -13.70
CA ASN A 89 -2.48 18.30 -14.58
C ASN A 89 -1.34 17.35 -14.17
N GLN A 90 -0.83 17.47 -12.94
CA GLN A 90 0.20 16.60 -12.38
C GLN A 90 -0.43 15.35 -11.73
N MET A 91 0.35 14.28 -11.64
CA MET A 91 -0.04 13.08 -10.91
C MET A 91 -0.09 13.39 -9.41
N PHE A 92 -1.10 12.86 -8.74
CA PHE A 92 -1.29 13.00 -7.30
C PHE A 92 -1.46 11.61 -6.68
N PRO A 93 -0.60 11.15 -5.75
CA PRO A 93 -0.74 9.82 -5.16
C PRO A 93 -1.96 9.73 -4.24
N ILE A 94 -2.70 8.62 -4.30
CA ILE A 94 -3.87 8.38 -3.45
C ILE A 94 -3.58 7.24 -2.47
N ALA A 95 -3.21 6.07 -2.98
CA ALA A 95 -2.93 4.89 -2.19
C ALA A 95 -1.90 4.00 -2.91
N SER A 96 -1.25 3.13 -2.14
CA SER A 96 -0.32 2.14 -2.67
C SER A 96 -0.47 0.81 -1.95
N ALA A 97 -0.18 -0.29 -2.63
CA ALA A 97 -0.07 -1.60 -2.03
C ALA A 97 1.12 -2.39 -2.55
N VAL A 98 1.86 -3.04 -1.65
CA VAL A 98 2.78 -4.10 -2.02
C VAL A 98 2.01 -5.41 -2.00
N VAL A 99 2.06 -6.16 -3.10
CA VAL A 99 1.37 -7.44 -3.29
C VAL A 99 2.34 -8.51 -3.76
N ASP A 100 1.93 -9.78 -3.72
CA ASP A 100 2.75 -10.91 -4.14
C ASP A 100 2.96 -10.97 -5.65
N LYS A 101 1.95 -10.55 -6.44
CA LYS A 101 1.97 -10.50 -7.91
C LYS A 101 0.81 -9.67 -8.47
N GLU A 102 0.90 -9.25 -9.73
CA GLU A 102 -0.19 -8.70 -10.52
C GLU A 102 -1.16 -9.82 -10.90
N ALA A 103 -2.27 -9.88 -10.19
CA ALA A 103 -3.30 -10.86 -10.45
C ALA A 103 -4.67 -10.28 -10.11
N LYS A 104 -5.72 -10.94 -10.62
CA LYS A 104 -7.10 -10.52 -10.36
C LYS A 104 -7.40 -10.33 -8.86
N HIS A 105 -6.89 -11.21 -8.00
CA HIS A 105 -7.17 -11.15 -6.56
C HIS A 105 -6.41 -10.00 -5.86
N SER A 106 -5.17 -9.72 -6.24
CA SER A 106 -4.39 -8.60 -5.67
C SER A 106 -4.98 -7.26 -6.10
N TRP A 107 -5.38 -7.12 -7.38
CA TRP A 107 -6.14 -5.96 -7.85
C TRP A 107 -7.51 -5.81 -7.18
N SER A 108 -8.26 -6.91 -7.03
CA SER A 108 -9.56 -6.88 -6.33
C SER A 108 -9.40 -6.43 -4.88
N PHE A 109 -8.38 -6.96 -4.19
CA PHE A 109 -8.00 -6.51 -2.85
C PHE A 109 -7.70 -5.01 -2.83
N PHE A 110 -6.81 -4.53 -3.70
CA PHE A 110 -6.40 -3.13 -3.73
C PHE A 110 -7.56 -2.17 -3.99
N ILE A 111 -8.41 -2.49 -4.98
CA ILE A 111 -9.58 -1.67 -5.33
C ILE A 111 -10.62 -1.69 -4.21
N ASN A 112 -10.85 -2.82 -3.55
CA ASN A 112 -11.79 -2.88 -2.44
C ASN A 112 -11.32 -2.04 -1.26
N TYR A 113 -10.02 -2.08 -0.94
CA TYR A 113 -9.45 -1.26 0.12
C TYR A 113 -9.44 0.24 -0.23
N LEU A 114 -9.27 0.60 -1.50
CA LEU A 114 -9.34 1.99 -1.96
C LEU A 114 -10.74 2.63 -1.82
N LYS A 115 -11.80 1.82 -1.80
CA LYS A 115 -13.18 2.31 -1.65
C LYS A 115 -13.51 2.77 -0.23
N GLU A 116 -12.83 2.21 0.77
CA GLU A 116 -12.96 2.55 2.19
C GLU A 116 -12.46 3.98 2.46
#